data_AF-A0A9D9HJP8-F1
#
_entry.id   AF-A0A9D9HJP8-F1
#
_cell.length_a   1.000
_cell.length_b   1.000
_cell.length_c   1.000
_cell.angle_alpha   90.00
_cell.angle_beta   90.00
_cell.angle_gamma   90.00
#
_symmetry.space_group_name_H-M   'P 1'
#
loop_
_entity.id
_entity.type
_entity.pdbx_description
1 polymer ?
#
loop_
_entity_poly.entity_id
_entity_poly.type
_entity_poly.pdbx_seq_one_letter_code
_entity_poly.pdbx_strand_id
1 'polypeptide(L)'
;MQKTLSATLYEDNNPNAARSIWVEIKDGLVTFEQQDIGPLCDEMFGDSEYERLISNLPVEQLRSAVGVKTDRELIAVLKRDYSTSDAFGRFSAFVYDNHLKYNIYCG
;
A
#
# COMPACT_ATOMS: atom_id res chain seq x y z
N MET A 1 6.26 7.74 22.72
CA MET A 1 6.56 7.77 21.27
C MET A 1 5.91 6.55 20.65
N GLN A 2 4.85 6.73 19.86
CA GLN A 2 4.35 5.64 19.02
C GLN A 2 5.40 5.34 17.94
N LYS A 3 5.69 4.05 17.74
CA LYS A 3 6.73 3.60 16.81
C LYS A 3 6.11 3.49 15.42
N THR A 4 6.60 4.29 14.47
CA THR A 4 6.31 4.08 13.05
C THR A 4 6.95 2.76 12.59
N LEU A 5 6.20 1.97 11.84
CA LEU A 5 6.68 0.77 11.16
C LEU A 5 6.36 0.90 9.67
N SER A 6 7.37 0.74 8.82
CA SER A 6 7.18 0.80 7.37
C SER A 6 7.90 -0.35 6.67
N ALA A 7 7.42 -0.66 5.46
CA ALA A 7 7.98 -1.70 4.62
C ALA A 7 7.69 -1.41 3.14
N THR A 8 8.75 -1.36 2.33
CA THR A 8 8.62 -1.56 0.88
C THR A 8 8.24 -3.02 0.63
N LEU A 9 7.21 -3.21 -0.18
CA LEU A 9 6.67 -4.52 -0.55
C LEU A 9 7.14 -4.92 -1.94
N TYR A 10 7.16 -3.97 -2.87
CA TYR A 10 7.59 -4.18 -4.24
C TYR A 10 8.28 -2.92 -4.77
N GLU A 11 9.35 -3.09 -5.53
CA GLU A 11 10.03 -2.02 -6.24
C GLU A 11 10.62 -2.58 -7.54
N ASP A 12 10.45 -1.84 -8.64
CA ASP A 12 11.18 -2.08 -9.88
C ASP A 12 11.69 -0.78 -10.49
N ASN A 13 12.66 -0.91 -11.40
CA ASN A 13 13.32 0.21 -12.07
C ASN A 13 12.99 0.21 -13.57
N ASN A 14 11.73 -0.03 -13.95
CA ASN A 14 11.33 0.05 -15.35
C ASN A 14 11.57 1.48 -15.88
N PRO A 15 12.39 1.68 -16.93
CA PRO A 15 12.75 3.02 -17.41
C PRO A 15 11.56 3.83 -17.95
N ASN A 16 10.44 3.17 -18.28
CA ASN A 16 9.27 3.83 -18.84
C ASN A 16 8.19 4.13 -17.78
N ALA A 17 8.18 3.39 -16.66
CA ALA A 17 7.23 3.52 -15.55
C ALA A 17 7.74 2.68 -14.37
N ALA A 18 8.71 3.19 -13.62
CA ALA A 18 9.22 2.58 -12.41
C ALA A 18 8.11 2.54 -11.36
N ARG A 19 8.05 1.47 -10.58
CA ARG A 19 6.99 1.28 -9.58
C ARG A 19 7.57 1.03 -8.21
N SER A 20 7.01 1.69 -7.21
CA SER A 20 7.25 1.40 -5.79
C SER A 20 5.92 1.19 -5.08
N ILE A 21 5.85 0.18 -4.21
CA ILE A 21 4.69 -0.13 -3.37
C ILE A 21 5.17 -0.32 -1.95
N TRP A 22 4.58 0.40 -1.00
CA TRP A 22 4.94 0.31 0.41
C TRP A 22 3.73 0.40 1.32
N VAL A 23 3.97 0.01 2.58
CA VAL A 23 3.02 0.15 3.67
C VAL A 23 3.67 0.86 4.84
N GLU A 24 2.92 1.74 5.49
CA GLU A 24 3.28 2.39 6.75
C GLU A 24 2.18 2.14 7.79
N ILE A 25 2.60 1.88 9.03
CA ILE A 25 1.76 1.87 10.22
C ILE A 25 2.23 3.01 11.13
N LYS A 26 1.36 3.98 11.35
CA LYS A 26 1.65 5.17 12.16
C LYS A 26 0.39 5.61 12.89
N ASP A 27 0.53 5.92 14.19
CA ASP A 27 -0.55 6.42 15.05
C ASP A 27 -1.84 5.55 15.02
N GLY A 28 -1.67 4.23 14.87
CA GLY A 28 -2.77 3.26 14.81
C GLY A 28 -3.48 3.19 13.45
N LEU A 29 -2.96 3.88 12.44
CA LEU A 29 -3.47 3.90 11.08
C LEU A 29 -2.47 3.26 10.12
N VAL A 30 -3.02 2.67 9.07
CA VAL A 30 -2.29 2.05 7.98
C VAL A 30 -2.43 2.92 6.73
N THR A 31 -1.30 3.14 6.09
CA THR A 31 -1.20 3.73 4.75
C THR A 31 -0.59 2.67 3.84
N PHE A 32 -1.24 2.37 2.72
CA PHE A 32 -0.76 1.47 1.68
C PHE A 32 -0.72 2.25 0.37
N GLU A 33 0.44 2.33 -0.24
CA GLU A 33 0.70 3.27 -1.32
C GLU A 33 1.39 2.58 -2.47
N GLN A 34 1.03 3.00 -3.68
CA GLN A 34 1.77 2.71 -4.90
C GLN A 34 2.10 4.05 -5.57
N GLN A 35 3.35 4.18 -6.00
CA GLN A 35 3.81 5.26 -6.86
C GLN A 35 4.37 4.68 -8.14
N ASP A 36 3.87 5.17 -9.28
CA ASP A 36 4.43 4.92 -10.60
C ASP A 36 5.11 6.21 -11.08
N ILE A 37 6.33 6.11 -11.58
CA ILE A 37 7.12 7.25 -12.05
C ILE A 37 7.72 6.94 -13.41
N GLY A 38 7.51 7.80 -14.40
CA GLY A 38 8.22 7.72 -15.67
C GLY A 38 7.45 8.32 -16.85
N PRO A 39 8.05 8.29 -18.05
CA PRO A 39 7.47 8.89 -19.25
C PRO A 39 6.04 8.42 -19.58
N LEU A 40 5.72 7.14 -19.32
CA LEU A 40 4.36 6.65 -19.57
C LEU A 40 3.33 7.24 -18.61
N CYS A 41 3.72 7.64 -17.40
CA CYS A 41 2.80 8.33 -16.49
C CYS A 41 2.44 9.70 -17.08
N ASP A 42 3.43 10.44 -17.60
CA ASP A 42 3.21 11.74 -18.23
C ASP A 42 2.30 11.63 -19.47
N GLU A 43 2.55 10.63 -20.31
CA GLU A 43 1.72 10.36 -21.49
C GLU A 43 0.25 10.02 -21.13
N MET A 44 0.02 9.32 -20.02
CA MET A 44 -1.31 8.84 -19.63
C MET A 44 -2.08 9.82 -18.75
N PHE A 45 -1.39 10.55 -17.88
CA PHE A 45 -1.97 11.34 -16.80
C PHE A 45 -1.61 12.82 -16.87
N GLY A 46 -0.67 13.21 -17.73
CA GLY A 46 -0.15 14.59 -17.81
C GLY A 46 0.77 14.97 -16.65
N ASP A 47 1.22 13.98 -15.88
CA ASP A 47 2.21 14.10 -14.81
C ASP A 47 3.15 12.88 -14.87
N SER A 48 4.45 13.11 -14.70
CA SER A 48 5.46 12.06 -14.67
C SER A 48 5.35 11.14 -13.45
N GLU A 49 4.54 11.52 -12.47
CA GLU A 49 4.25 10.75 -11.26
C GLU A 49 2.75 10.44 -11.21
N TYR A 50 2.40 9.21 -10.81
CA TYR A 50 1.04 8.80 -10.55
C TYR A 50 0.99 7.98 -9.27
N GLU A 51 0.19 8.41 -8.31
CA GLU A 51 0.08 7.80 -6.99
C GLU A 51 -1.31 7.21 -6.75
N ARG A 52 -1.33 6.08 -6.05
CA ARG A 52 -2.54 5.46 -5.51
C ARG A 52 -2.34 5.17 -4.05
N LEU A 53 -3.30 5.59 -3.24
CA LEU A 53 -3.17 5.61 -1.80
C LEU A 53 -4.43 5.05 -1.13
N ILE A 54 -4.26 4.07 -0.25
CA ILE A 54 -5.24 3.69 0.76
C ILE A 54 -4.74 4.24 2.10
N SER A 55 -5.53 5.08 2.75
CA SER A 55 -5.15 5.76 4.00
C SER A 55 -6.25 5.71 5.05
N ASN A 56 -5.91 6.13 6.28
CA ASN A 56 -6.81 6.16 7.43
C ASN A 56 -7.44 4.80 7.75
N LEU A 57 -6.79 3.69 7.37
CA LEU A 57 -7.22 2.34 7.67
C LEU A 57 -6.82 1.97 9.10
N PRO A 58 -7.75 1.71 10.04
CA PRO A 58 -7.37 1.36 11.40
C PRO A 58 -6.58 0.05 11.45
N VAL A 59 -5.37 0.07 12.03
CA VAL A 59 -4.48 -1.11 12.07
C VAL A 59 -5.12 -2.30 12.77
N GLU A 60 -5.93 -2.05 13.80
CA GLU A 60 -6.67 -3.09 14.52
C GLU A 60 -7.64 -3.86 13.63
N GLN A 61 -8.35 -3.15 12.75
CA GLN A 61 -9.28 -3.77 11.79
C GLN A 61 -8.51 -4.64 10.79
N LEU A 62 -7.41 -4.12 10.27
CA LEU A 62 -6.59 -4.85 9.31
C LEU A 62 -5.97 -6.10 9.95
N ARG A 63 -5.42 -5.99 11.16
CA ARG A 63 -4.88 -7.15 11.90
C ARG A 63 -5.93 -8.22 12.15
N SER A 64 -7.14 -7.81 12.54
CA SER A 64 -8.27 -8.72 12.74
C SER A 64 -8.65 -9.45 11.45
N ALA A 65 -8.76 -8.74 10.32
CA ALA A 65 -9.10 -9.32 9.03
C ALA A 65 -8.00 -10.27 8.50
N VAL A 66 -6.72 -9.95 8.75
CA VAL A 66 -5.57 -10.78 8.36
C VAL A 66 -5.35 -11.96 9.32
N GLY A 67 -5.90 -11.91 10.54
CA GLY A 67 -5.76 -12.97 11.54
C GLY A 67 -4.43 -12.93 12.32
N VAL A 68 -3.87 -11.74 12.55
CA VAL A 68 -2.60 -11.54 13.28
C VAL A 68 -2.79 -10.69 14.53
N LYS A 69 -1.86 -10.76 15.49
CA LYS A 69 -2.00 -10.08 16.79
C LYS A 69 -1.15 -8.83 16.91
N THR A 70 -0.08 -8.72 16.13
CA THR A 70 0.89 -7.62 16.25
C THR A 70 1.16 -6.93 14.91
N ASP A 71 1.59 -5.68 14.97
CA ASP A 71 1.95 -4.91 13.76
C ASP A 71 3.14 -5.53 13.02
N ARG A 72 4.05 -6.20 13.73
CA ARG A 72 5.19 -6.89 13.12
C ARG A 72 4.75 -8.13 12.33
N GLU A 73 3.83 -8.91 12.87
CA GLU A 73 3.23 -10.04 12.16
C GLU A 73 2.46 -9.55 10.93
N LEU A 74 1.71 -8.45 11.06
CA LEU A 74 1.02 -7.82 9.94
C LEU A 74 2.00 -7.45 8.82
N ILE A 75 3.08 -6.73 9.12
CA ILE A 75 4.11 -6.37 8.13
C ILE A 75 4.73 -7.61 7.49
N ALA A 76 4.98 -8.67 8.26
CA ALA A 76 5.52 -9.93 7.73
C ALA A 76 4.56 -10.60 6.74
N VAL A 77 3.26 -10.63 7.06
CA VAL A 77 2.23 -11.14 6.15
C VAL A 77 2.12 -10.28 4.89
N LEU A 78 2.10 -8.95 5.04
CA LEU A 78 2.03 -8.04 3.90
C LEU A 78 3.23 -8.21 2.96
N LYS A 79 4.45 -8.30 3.50
CA LYS A 79 5.65 -8.60 2.71
C LYS A 79 5.57 -9.93 1.99
N ARG A 80 5.05 -10.97 2.63
CA ARG A 80 4.94 -12.31 2.03
C ARG A 80 3.91 -12.34 0.89
N ASP A 81 2.75 -11.72 1.08
CA ASP A 81 1.59 -11.93 0.21
C ASP A 81 1.44 -10.86 -0.89
N TYR A 82 2.06 -9.69 -0.68
CA TYR A 82 1.94 -8.50 -1.53
C TYR A 82 3.29 -7.99 -2.06
N SER A 83 4.32 -8.85 -2.15
CA SER A 83 5.59 -8.51 -2.82
C SER A 83 5.52 -8.73 -4.34
N THR A 84 4.53 -8.10 -4.97
CA THR A 84 4.24 -8.23 -6.41
C THR A 84 3.80 -6.90 -7.00
N SER A 85 3.98 -6.72 -8.31
CA SER A 85 3.66 -5.47 -9.02
C SER A 85 2.17 -5.11 -9.04
N ASP A 86 1.29 -6.06 -8.75
CA ASP A 86 -0.17 -5.93 -8.68
C ASP A 86 -0.71 -5.78 -7.24
N ALA A 87 0.20 -5.68 -6.25
CA ALA A 87 -0.12 -5.69 -4.83
C ALA A 87 -1.17 -4.67 -4.41
N PHE A 88 -1.14 -3.45 -4.95
CA PHE A 88 -2.13 -2.42 -4.62
C PHE A 88 -3.55 -2.87 -4.99
N GLY A 89 -3.74 -3.44 -6.18
CA GLY A 89 -5.05 -3.91 -6.63
C GLY A 89 -5.57 -5.06 -5.77
N ARG A 90 -4.72 -6.03 -5.45
CA ARG A 90 -5.06 -7.15 -4.55
C ARG A 90 -5.38 -6.68 -3.14
N PHE A 91 -4.61 -5.74 -2.60
CA PHE A 91 -4.83 -5.21 -1.27
C PHE A 91 -6.14 -4.42 -1.23
N SER A 92 -6.38 -3.54 -2.21
CA SER A 92 -7.62 -2.77 -2.34
C SER A 92 -8.87 -3.67 -2.36
N ALA A 93 -8.84 -4.76 -3.15
CA ALA A 93 -9.91 -5.75 -3.16
C ALA A 93 -10.11 -6.41 -1.79
N PHE A 94 -9.02 -6.83 -1.12
CA PHE A 94 -9.09 -7.40 0.23
C PHE A 94 -9.72 -6.43 1.24
N VAL A 95 -9.33 -5.15 1.23
CA VAL A 95 -9.86 -4.13 2.15
C VAL A 95 -11.36 -3.92 1.92
N TYR A 96 -11.78 -3.89 0.64
CA TYR A 96 -13.17 -3.77 0.21
C TYR A 96 -14.03 -4.97 0.63
N ASP A 97 -13.56 -6.19 0.33
CA ASP A 97 -14.28 -7.45 0.59
C ASP A 97 -14.46 -7.71 2.09
N ASN A 98 -13.54 -7.23 2.92
CA ASN A 98 -13.64 -7.30 4.38
C ASN A 98 -14.42 -6.13 4.99
N HIS A 99 -14.96 -5.22 4.18
CA HIS A 99 -15.71 -4.03 4.61
C HIS A 99 -14.95 -3.16 5.62
N LEU A 100 -13.63 -3.02 5.44
CA LEU A 100 -12.82 -2.21 6.35
C LEU A 100 -13.05 -0.71 6.08
N LYS A 101 -12.82 0.12 7.10
CA LYS A 101 -12.90 1.57 6.93
C LYS A 101 -11.59 2.10 6.36
N TYR A 102 -11.65 2.79 5.22
CA TYR A 102 -10.47 3.43 4.60
C TYR A 102 -10.87 4.62 3.72
N ASN A 103 -9.89 5.45 3.39
CA ASN A 103 -9.98 6.45 2.32
C ASN A 103 -9.15 5.98 1.13
N ILE A 104 -9.55 6.38 -0.08
CA ILE A 104 -8.78 6.14 -1.31
C ILE A 104 -8.50 7.45 -2.02
N TYR A 105 -7.28 7.59 -2.53
CA TYR A 105 -6.86 8.67 -3.43
C TYR A 105 -6.15 8.07 -4.64
N CYS A 106 -6.37 8.68 -5.80
CA CYS A 106 -5.66 8.39 -7.04
C CYS A 106 -5.40 9.74 -7.72
N GLY A 107 -4.14 10.03 -8.05
CA GLY A 107 -3.72 11.33 -8.56
C GLY A 107 -2.44 11.22 -9.34
#